data_AF-E3JBN7-F1
#
_entry.id   AF-E3JBN7-F1
#
_cell.length_a   1.000
_cell.length_b   1.000
_cell.length_c   1.000
_cell.angle_alpha   90.00
_cell.angle_beta   90.00
_cell.angle_gamma   90.00
#
_symmetry.space_group_name_H-M   'P 1'
#
loop_
_entity.id
_entity.type
_entity.pdbx_description
1 polymer ?
#
loop_
_entity_poly.entity_id
_entity_poly.type
_entity_poly.pdbx_seq_one_letter_code
_entity_poly.pdbx_strand_id
1 'polypeptide(L)'
;MSRESISLSNRRNRTSSLRSRLAALAAAGAVVTTGGVLAAAAPASAAPGSHGATSTVSDTAIAQAAKRSGLAGCRGVSTGTWVAIALAESRGNTHAHATGIEDSRGLWQVNLWANSDLVGGRNLYDVSTNAWAAKRVCTRQGPTAWSTYTNGAYKAYLGRGASAAARA
;
A
#
# COMPACT_ATOMS: atom_id res chain seq x y z
N MET A 1 -32.86 17.68 31.13
CA MET A 1 -32.60 18.93 30.37
C MET A 1 -31.22 19.42 30.79
N SER A 2 -30.22 19.74 29.96
CA SER A 2 -30.18 20.02 28.53
C SER A 2 -28.77 19.65 28.01
N ARG A 3 -28.71 19.01 26.85
CA ARG A 3 -27.54 19.00 25.97
C ARG A 3 -27.76 20.14 25.00
N GLU A 4 -26.90 21.16 25.01
CA GLU A 4 -26.85 22.13 23.92
C GLU A 4 -25.60 21.90 23.06
N SER A 5 -25.90 21.62 21.80
CA SER A 5 -25.01 21.55 20.66
C SER A 5 -24.70 22.95 20.17
N ILE A 6 -23.44 23.25 19.80
CA ILE A 6 -23.16 24.34 18.85
C ILE A 6 -22.17 23.87 17.78
N SER A 7 -22.69 23.86 16.56
CA SER A 7 -22.05 23.64 15.27
C SER A 7 -21.48 24.95 14.74
N LEU A 8 -20.24 24.98 14.26
CA LEU A 8 -19.71 26.02 13.36
C LEU A 8 -18.65 25.39 12.44
N SER A 9 -18.99 25.00 11.21
CA SER A 9 -19.00 25.82 9.98
C SER A 9 -17.61 26.18 9.43
N ASN A 10 -17.19 25.34 8.47
CA ASN A 10 -16.50 25.61 7.21
C ASN A 10 -15.98 27.04 6.95
N ARG A 11 -14.66 27.18 6.70
CA ARG A 11 -14.13 28.28 5.88
C ARG A 11 -12.95 27.81 5.02
N ARG A 12 -13.14 27.87 3.70
CA ARG A 12 -12.12 27.68 2.66
C ARG A 12 -11.15 28.86 2.68
N ASN A 13 -9.88 28.65 2.35
CA ASN A 13 -9.16 29.64 1.54
C ASN A 13 -8.06 29.03 0.67
N ARG A 14 -8.09 29.39 -0.61
CA ARG A 14 -7.07 29.13 -1.64
C ARG A 14 -6.06 30.28 -1.61
N THR A 15 -4.77 29.99 -1.76
CA THR A 15 -3.75 30.84 -2.45
C THR A 15 -2.42 30.06 -2.44
N SER A 16 -2.00 29.45 -3.55
CA SER A 16 -1.26 30.00 -4.71
C SER A 16 0.20 30.41 -4.44
N SER A 17 1.09 29.54 -4.91
CA SER A 17 2.33 29.80 -5.65
C SER A 17 3.31 30.83 -5.12
N LEU A 18 4.50 30.34 -4.70
CA LEU A 18 5.75 31.08 -4.88
C LEU A 18 6.91 30.13 -5.26
N ARG A 19 7.34 30.29 -6.52
CA ARG A 19 8.72 30.50 -7.00
C ARG A 19 9.73 29.35 -6.79
N SER A 20 10.08 28.62 -7.86
CA SER A 20 11.12 28.94 -8.87
C SER A 20 12.54 28.55 -8.42
N ARG A 21 13.34 28.10 -9.41
CA ARG A 21 14.80 27.81 -9.43
C ARG A 21 15.08 26.30 -9.32
N LEU A 22 15.85 25.62 -10.18
CA LEU A 22 16.93 25.96 -11.12
C LEU A 22 16.99 24.88 -12.23
N ALA A 23 17.18 25.29 -13.48
CA ALA A 23 18.38 25.09 -14.30
C ALA A 23 18.44 23.75 -15.06
N ALA A 24 18.29 23.87 -16.38
CA ALA A 24 18.69 22.89 -17.37
C ALA A 24 20.21 22.77 -17.44
N LEU A 25 20.68 21.55 -17.67
CA LEU A 25 21.98 21.26 -18.28
C LEU A 25 21.72 20.28 -19.42
N ALA A 26 22.01 20.72 -20.63
CA ALA A 26 22.09 19.91 -21.84
C ALA A 26 23.56 19.79 -22.24
N ALA A 27 23.95 18.61 -22.73
CA ALA A 27 25.10 18.37 -23.63
C ALA A 27 24.86 16.98 -24.27
N ALA A 28 24.46 16.88 -25.55
CA ALA A 28 25.27 16.91 -26.79
C ALA A 28 26.17 15.67 -26.95
N GLY A 29 25.79 14.67 -27.75
CA GLY A 29 26.31 14.39 -29.11
C GLY A 29 27.12 13.06 -29.09
N ALA A 30 27.30 12.22 -30.12
CA ALA A 30 26.95 12.20 -31.54
C ALA A 30 27.07 10.74 -32.12
N VAL A 31 26.22 10.43 -33.11
CA VAL A 31 26.40 9.68 -34.40
C VAL A 31 27.35 8.46 -34.52
N VAL A 32 26.86 7.34 -35.09
CA VAL A 32 27.39 6.62 -36.30
C VAL A 32 26.35 5.62 -36.85
N THR A 33 26.23 5.55 -38.18
CA THR A 33 25.37 4.66 -38.99
C THR A 33 26.07 3.38 -39.48
N THR A 34 25.24 2.37 -39.84
CA THR A 34 25.45 1.21 -40.74
C THR A 34 25.64 -0.19 -40.12
N GLY A 35 24.91 -1.16 -40.69
CA GLY A 35 25.31 -2.58 -40.71
C GLY A 35 24.62 -3.49 -39.70
N GLY A 36 23.75 -4.38 -40.19
CA GLY A 36 22.91 -5.28 -39.40
C GLY A 36 23.64 -6.16 -38.39
N VAL A 37 23.07 -6.21 -37.19
CA VAL A 37 23.07 -7.38 -36.29
C VAL A 37 21.68 -7.45 -35.65
N LEU A 38 21.08 -8.63 -35.66
CA LEU A 38 19.81 -8.93 -34.99
C LEU A 38 19.96 -8.71 -33.48
N ALA A 39 19.58 -7.53 -33.00
CA ALA A 39 19.39 -7.26 -31.59
C ALA A 39 17.89 -7.23 -31.31
N ALA A 40 17.36 -8.31 -30.73
CA ALA A 40 16.03 -8.31 -30.16
C ALA A 40 15.96 -7.24 -29.09
N ALA A 41 15.31 -6.12 -29.39
CA ALA A 41 14.99 -5.08 -28.43
C ALA A 41 13.99 -5.66 -27.43
N ALA A 42 14.49 -6.20 -26.32
CA ALA A 42 13.68 -6.44 -25.15
C ALA A 42 13.00 -5.11 -24.78
N PRO A 43 11.69 -5.09 -24.45
CA PRO A 43 11.12 -3.90 -23.86
C PRO A 43 11.88 -3.68 -22.54
N ALA A 44 12.58 -2.56 -22.43
CA ALA A 44 13.00 -2.04 -21.15
C ALA A 44 11.70 -1.88 -20.34
N SER A 45 11.42 -2.84 -19.46
CA SER A 45 10.38 -2.72 -18.45
C SER A 45 10.61 -1.38 -17.78
N ALA A 46 9.73 -0.42 -18.05
CA ALA A 46 9.74 0.87 -17.42
C ALA A 46 9.67 0.63 -15.91
N ALA A 47 10.83 0.66 -15.26
CA ALA A 47 10.91 0.76 -13.83
C ALA A 47 10.20 2.08 -13.48
N PRO A 48 9.14 2.06 -12.66
CA PRO A 48 8.56 3.30 -12.19
C PRO A 48 9.58 3.95 -11.26
N GLY A 49 10.38 4.85 -11.84
CA GLY A 49 11.24 5.77 -11.12
C GLY A 49 10.38 6.64 -10.21
N SER A 50 10.74 6.57 -8.93
CA SER A 50 10.31 7.41 -7.82
C SER A 50 10.17 8.88 -8.22
N HIS A 51 8.95 9.39 -8.08
CA HIS A 51 8.69 10.82 -7.90
C HIS A 51 8.09 10.95 -6.50
N GLY A 52 8.62 11.86 -5.68
CA GLY A 52 8.28 12.04 -4.25
C GLY A 52 6.80 12.24 -3.98
N ALA A 53 6.06 11.14 -3.96
CA ALA A 53 4.62 11.04 -3.97
C ALA A 53 4.16 10.23 -2.77
N THR A 54 2.99 10.60 -2.24
CA THR A 54 2.25 9.93 -1.18
C THR A 54 2.52 8.43 -1.16
N SER A 55 2.98 7.90 -0.01
CA SER A 55 3.31 6.47 0.21
C SER A 55 2.10 5.52 0.10
N THR A 56 1.04 5.92 -0.59
CA THR A 56 -0.17 5.15 -0.81
C THR A 56 -0.10 4.39 -2.13
N VAL A 57 -0.36 3.10 -2.10
CA VAL A 57 -0.45 2.26 -3.31
C VAL A 57 -1.91 2.07 -3.74
N SER A 58 -2.12 1.70 -5.01
CA SER A 58 -3.46 1.44 -5.54
C SER A 58 -4.08 0.17 -4.94
N ASP A 59 -5.42 0.13 -4.87
CA ASP A 59 -6.14 -1.04 -4.36
C ASP A 59 -5.81 -2.31 -5.17
N THR A 60 -5.61 -2.18 -6.49
CA THR A 60 -5.17 -3.28 -7.35
C THR A 60 -3.75 -3.76 -6.98
N ALA A 61 -2.83 -2.86 -6.62
CA ALA A 61 -1.50 -3.26 -6.15
C ALA A 61 -1.58 -4.04 -4.82
N ILE A 62 -2.48 -3.64 -3.92
CA ILE A 62 -2.77 -4.36 -2.67
C ILE A 62 -3.32 -5.76 -2.98
N ALA A 63 -4.31 -5.85 -3.88
CA ALA A 63 -4.90 -7.13 -4.30
C ALA A 63 -3.86 -8.07 -4.90
N GLN A 64 -3.00 -7.54 -5.77
CA GLN A 64 -1.91 -8.27 -6.39
C GLN A 64 -0.88 -8.78 -5.38
N ALA A 65 -0.51 -7.95 -4.41
CA ALA A 65 0.38 -8.36 -3.32
C ALA A 65 -0.23 -9.49 -2.49
N ALA A 66 -1.52 -9.39 -2.16
CA ALA A 66 -2.24 -10.44 -1.42
C ALA A 66 -2.30 -11.77 -2.19
N LYS A 67 -2.51 -11.73 -3.52
CA LYS A 67 -2.48 -12.93 -4.37
C LYS A 67 -1.09 -13.55 -4.42
N ARG A 68 -0.06 -12.74 -4.72
CA ARG A 68 1.33 -13.23 -4.84
C ARG A 68 1.88 -13.85 -3.56
N SER A 69 1.47 -13.35 -2.38
CA SER A 69 1.91 -13.91 -1.10
C SER A 69 1.10 -15.14 -0.65
N GLY A 70 0.03 -15.51 -1.37
CA GLY A 70 -0.93 -16.54 -0.94
C GLY A 70 -1.78 -16.12 0.27
N LEU A 71 -1.77 -14.83 0.62
CA LEU A 71 -2.70 -14.26 1.61
C LEU A 71 -4.14 -14.37 1.10
N ALA A 72 -4.35 -14.13 -0.19
CA ALA A 72 -5.61 -14.44 -0.85
C ALA A 72 -6.00 -15.91 -0.59
N GLY A 73 -7.21 -16.13 -0.07
CA GLY A 73 -7.71 -17.46 0.28
C GLY A 73 -7.19 -17.99 1.62
N CYS A 74 -6.32 -17.27 2.33
CA CYS A 74 -5.91 -17.68 3.66
C CYS A 74 -7.12 -17.80 4.59
N ARG A 75 -7.31 -18.99 5.18
CA ARG A 75 -8.49 -19.34 5.99
C ARG A 75 -9.83 -19.10 5.27
N GLY A 76 -9.87 -19.23 3.95
CA GLY A 76 -11.07 -19.03 3.14
C GLY A 76 -11.45 -17.57 2.89
N VAL A 77 -10.65 -16.61 3.33
CA VAL A 77 -10.92 -15.18 3.16
C VAL A 77 -10.58 -14.72 1.74
N SER A 78 -11.55 -14.09 1.07
CA SER A 78 -11.40 -13.64 -0.32
C SER A 78 -10.32 -12.56 -0.49
N THR A 79 -9.77 -12.42 -1.70
CA THR A 79 -8.84 -11.33 -2.04
C THR A 79 -9.45 -9.96 -1.73
N GLY A 80 -10.72 -9.75 -2.08
CA GLY A 80 -11.40 -8.47 -1.85
C GLY A 80 -11.53 -8.13 -0.37
N THR A 81 -11.76 -9.13 0.48
CA THR A 81 -11.77 -8.96 1.95
C THR A 81 -10.38 -8.59 2.47
N TRP A 82 -9.30 -9.22 1.99
CA TRP A 82 -7.94 -8.85 2.39
C TRP A 82 -7.53 -7.44 1.97
N VAL A 83 -7.99 -6.99 0.79
CA VAL A 83 -7.82 -5.59 0.37
C VAL A 83 -8.59 -4.66 1.30
N ALA A 84 -9.82 -5.00 1.64
CA ALA A 84 -10.64 -4.21 2.54
C ALA A 84 -10.04 -4.09 3.95
N ILE A 85 -9.43 -5.16 4.47
CA ILE A 85 -8.66 -5.14 5.73
C ILE A 85 -7.48 -4.17 5.60
N ALA A 86 -6.64 -4.30 4.56
CA ALA A 86 -5.50 -3.40 4.36
C ALA A 86 -5.91 -1.92 4.29
N LEU A 87 -7.02 -1.62 3.60
CA LEU A 87 -7.53 -0.27 3.49
C LEU A 87 -8.09 0.27 4.82
N ALA A 88 -8.68 -0.59 5.65
CA ALA A 88 -9.11 -0.20 6.99
C ALA A 88 -7.92 0.07 7.92
N GLU A 89 -6.86 -0.74 7.82
CA GLU A 89 -5.64 -0.62 8.63
C GLU A 89 -4.81 0.61 8.26
N SER A 90 -4.56 0.83 6.97
CA SER A 90 -3.54 1.78 6.50
C SER A 90 -4.05 2.82 5.52
N ARG A 91 -5.29 2.70 5.04
CA ARG A 91 -5.81 3.48 3.88
C ARG A 91 -4.95 3.33 2.61
N GLY A 92 -4.21 2.22 2.51
CA GLY A 92 -3.28 1.93 1.41
C GLY A 92 -1.89 2.55 1.59
N ASN A 93 -1.59 3.19 2.73
CA ASN A 93 -0.29 3.76 3.04
C ASN A 93 0.71 2.65 3.41
N THR A 94 1.74 2.46 2.58
CA THR A 94 2.81 1.47 2.80
C THR A 94 3.71 1.81 3.98
N HIS A 95 3.72 3.07 4.42
CA HIS A 95 4.49 3.56 5.57
C HIS A 95 3.60 3.79 6.79
N ALA A 96 2.39 3.22 6.83
CA ALA A 96 1.57 3.25 8.03
C ALA A 96 2.34 2.58 9.19
N HIS A 97 2.37 3.25 10.34
CA HIS A 97 3.09 2.81 11.51
C HIS A 97 2.30 3.20 12.75
N ALA A 98 1.87 2.19 13.51
CA ALA A 98 1.29 2.38 14.83
C ALA A 98 2.40 2.18 15.86
N THR A 99 2.63 3.20 16.69
CA THR A 99 3.63 3.20 17.77
C THR A 99 2.96 3.52 19.11
N GLY A 100 3.46 2.94 20.20
CA GLY A 100 3.06 3.26 21.56
C GLY A 100 2.89 2.01 22.39
N ILE A 101 1.71 1.39 22.29
CA ILE A 101 1.40 0.10 22.93
C ILE A 101 1.66 -1.08 21.97
N GLU A 102 1.94 -0.80 20.71
CA GLU A 102 2.34 -1.78 19.70
C GLU A 102 3.39 -1.21 18.73
N ASP A 103 3.97 -2.09 17.90
CA ASP A 103 4.77 -1.75 16.72
C ASP A 103 4.20 -2.49 15.50
N SER A 104 3.20 -1.87 14.87
CA SER A 104 2.50 -2.43 13.72
C SER A 104 2.81 -1.63 12.46
N ARG A 105 3.20 -2.30 11.37
CA ARG A 105 3.76 -1.64 10.17
C ARG A 105 3.08 -2.04 8.86
N GLY A 106 3.04 -1.09 7.93
CA GLY A 106 2.67 -1.28 6.54
C GLY A 106 1.19 -1.54 6.29
N LEU A 107 0.88 -2.05 5.10
CA LEU A 107 -0.49 -2.15 4.57
C LEU A 107 -1.46 -2.91 5.48
N TRP A 108 -1.03 -4.08 5.98
CA TRP A 108 -1.82 -4.91 6.88
C TRP A 108 -1.43 -4.71 8.34
N GLN A 109 -0.73 -3.62 8.70
CA GLN A 109 -0.41 -3.28 10.08
C GLN A 109 0.12 -4.50 10.88
N VAL A 110 1.14 -5.17 10.35
CA VAL A 110 1.65 -6.40 10.98
C VAL A 110 2.41 -6.04 12.25
N ASN A 111 1.92 -6.52 13.39
CA ASN A 111 2.49 -6.27 14.72
C ASN A 111 3.79 -7.06 14.94
N LEU A 112 4.91 -6.36 15.02
CA LEU A 112 6.24 -6.91 15.27
C LEU A 112 6.41 -7.43 16.69
N TRP A 113 5.86 -6.75 17.70
CA TRP A 113 6.00 -7.20 19.09
C TRP A 113 5.30 -8.55 19.31
N ALA A 114 4.15 -8.75 18.67
CA ALA A 114 3.38 -10.00 18.75
C ALA A 114 3.84 -11.09 17.77
N ASN A 115 4.62 -10.76 16.73
CA ASN A 115 4.98 -11.70 15.66
C ASN A 115 6.46 -11.63 15.23
N SER A 116 7.35 -11.14 16.09
CA SER A 116 8.78 -10.98 15.79
C SER A 116 9.42 -12.30 15.35
N ASP A 117 8.99 -13.41 15.95
CA ASP A 117 9.38 -14.77 15.61
C ASP A 117 8.98 -15.18 14.18
N LEU A 118 7.86 -14.67 13.68
CA LEU A 118 7.36 -14.96 12.33
C LEU A 118 8.01 -14.10 11.25
N VAL A 119 8.33 -12.85 11.55
CA VAL A 119 8.68 -11.85 10.52
C VAL A 119 10.16 -11.47 10.53
N GLY A 120 10.85 -11.66 11.66
CA GLY A 120 12.25 -11.28 11.85
C GLY A 120 12.49 -9.77 11.64
N GLY A 121 13.71 -9.39 11.29
CA GLY A 121 14.12 -8.00 11.06
C GLY A 121 13.79 -7.44 9.66
N ARG A 122 12.78 -7.98 8.96
CA ARG A 122 12.49 -7.59 7.57
C ARG A 122 11.82 -6.22 7.49
N ASN A 123 12.01 -5.54 6.35
CA ASN A 123 11.35 -4.26 6.09
C ASN A 123 9.86 -4.45 5.78
N LEU A 124 8.99 -4.18 6.76
CA LEU A 124 7.54 -4.30 6.62
C LEU A 124 6.87 -3.13 5.87
N TYR A 125 7.62 -2.11 5.46
CA TYR A 125 7.10 -1.04 4.59
C TYR A 125 7.14 -1.40 3.10
N ASP A 126 7.90 -2.45 2.73
CA ASP A 126 7.81 -3.04 1.40
C ASP A 126 6.49 -3.82 1.25
N VAL A 127 5.76 -3.55 0.18
CA VAL A 127 4.43 -4.13 -0.10
C VAL A 127 4.47 -5.66 -0.12
N SER A 128 5.47 -6.24 -0.80
CA SER A 128 5.56 -7.70 -0.97
C SER A 128 5.93 -8.38 0.33
N THR A 129 6.87 -7.78 1.08
CA THR A 129 7.29 -8.25 2.39
C THR A 129 6.16 -8.15 3.42
N ASN A 130 5.39 -7.05 3.40
CA ASN A 130 4.23 -6.88 4.28
C ASN A 130 3.14 -7.92 3.98
N ALA A 131 2.82 -8.18 2.71
CA ALA A 131 1.85 -9.19 2.30
C ALA A 131 2.26 -10.62 2.70
N TRP A 132 3.56 -10.93 2.60
CA TRP A 132 4.14 -12.19 3.08
C TRP A 132 4.04 -12.33 4.60
N ALA A 133 4.30 -11.25 5.34
CA ALA A 133 4.22 -11.24 6.79
C ALA A 133 2.76 -11.43 7.25
N ALA A 134 1.82 -10.73 6.61
CA ALA A 134 0.39 -10.90 6.83
C ALA A 134 -0.05 -12.34 6.55
N LYS A 135 0.47 -13.00 5.51
CA LYS A 135 0.18 -14.43 5.27
C LYS A 135 0.60 -15.30 6.45
N ARG A 136 1.79 -15.08 7.02
CA ARG A 136 2.27 -15.85 8.19
C ARG A 136 1.37 -15.65 9.40
N VAL A 137 1.01 -14.40 9.70
CA VAL A 137 0.06 -14.09 10.78
C VAL A 137 -1.28 -14.77 10.54
N CYS A 138 -1.83 -14.69 9.33
CA CYS A 138 -3.09 -15.35 9.00
C CYS A 138 -3.02 -16.88 9.10
N THR A 139 -1.91 -17.50 8.68
CA THR A 139 -1.75 -18.95 8.84
C THR A 139 -1.82 -19.35 10.32
N ARG A 140 -1.16 -18.60 11.21
CA ARG A 140 -1.15 -18.86 12.65
C ARG A 140 -2.48 -18.53 13.33
N GLN A 141 -3.00 -17.32 13.10
CA GLN A 141 -4.06 -16.72 13.92
C GLN A 141 -5.37 -16.51 13.15
N GLY A 142 -5.35 -16.62 11.82
CA GLY A 142 -6.48 -16.27 10.96
C GLY A 142 -6.75 -14.77 10.84
N PRO A 143 -7.82 -14.37 10.13
CA PRO A 143 -8.16 -12.97 9.92
C PRO A 143 -8.56 -12.23 11.21
N THR A 144 -8.83 -12.95 12.30
CA THR A 144 -9.17 -12.37 13.61
C THR A 144 -7.98 -11.72 14.31
N ALA A 145 -6.75 -11.87 13.80
CA ALA A 145 -5.59 -11.12 14.27
C ALA A 145 -5.68 -9.61 13.97
N TRP A 146 -6.53 -9.21 13.02
CA TRP A 146 -6.77 -7.81 12.67
C TRP A 146 -8.01 -7.30 13.38
N SER A 147 -7.85 -6.26 14.21
CA SER A 147 -8.98 -5.64 14.89
C SER A 147 -9.98 -5.05 13.89
N THR A 148 -9.51 -4.51 12.76
CA THR A 148 -10.36 -4.01 11.68
C THR A 148 -11.26 -5.07 11.05
N TYR A 149 -10.86 -6.35 11.13
CA TYR A 149 -11.69 -7.47 10.72
C TYR A 149 -12.75 -7.79 11.78
N THR A 150 -12.34 -7.93 13.05
CA THR A 150 -13.23 -8.37 14.13
C THR A 150 -14.25 -7.30 14.54
N ASN A 151 -13.88 -6.01 14.50
CA ASN A 151 -14.80 -4.90 14.77
C ASN A 151 -15.63 -4.48 13.54
N GLY A 152 -15.37 -5.07 12.37
CA GLY A 152 -16.12 -4.82 11.15
C GLY A 152 -15.74 -3.55 10.38
N ALA A 153 -14.71 -2.80 10.77
CA ALA A 153 -14.27 -1.60 10.06
C ALA A 153 -13.94 -1.85 8.58
N TYR A 154 -13.43 -3.04 8.24
CA TYR A 154 -13.17 -3.44 6.85
C TYR A 154 -14.42 -3.41 5.95
N LYS A 155 -15.63 -3.54 6.50
CA LYS A 155 -16.87 -3.61 5.72
C LYS A 155 -17.09 -2.35 4.88
N ALA A 156 -16.66 -1.20 5.35
CA ALA A 156 -16.72 0.07 4.61
C ALA A 156 -15.88 0.05 3.31
N TYR A 157 -14.91 -0.86 3.20
CA TYR A 157 -14.00 -0.98 2.07
C TYR A 157 -14.29 -2.19 1.17
N LEU A 158 -15.33 -2.99 1.45
CA LEU A 158 -15.63 -4.19 0.67
C LEU A 158 -15.89 -3.91 -0.81
N GLY A 159 -16.59 -2.82 -1.14
CA GLY A 159 -16.83 -2.44 -2.54
C GLY A 159 -15.54 -2.10 -3.29
N ARG A 160 -14.61 -1.40 -2.64
CA ARG A 160 -13.27 -1.13 -3.17
C ARG A 160 -12.45 -2.42 -3.31
N GLY A 161 -12.48 -3.27 -2.30
CA GLY A 161 -11.80 -4.56 -2.31
C GLY A 161 -12.28 -5.49 -3.42
N ALA A 162 -13.60 -5.61 -3.63
CA ALA A 162 -14.16 -6.39 -4.72
C ALA A 162 -13.74 -5.85 -6.10
N SER A 163 -13.81 -4.53 -6.28
CA SER A 163 -13.38 -3.88 -7.52
C SER A 163 -11.90 -4.10 -7.82
N ALA A 164 -11.05 -4.06 -6.78
CA ALA A 164 -9.62 -4.30 -6.92
C ALA A 164 -9.32 -5.77 -7.24
N ALA A 165 -10.00 -6.70 -6.58
CA ALA A 165 -9.82 -8.13 -6.79
C ALA A 165 -10.19 -8.57 -8.20
N ALA A 166 -11.21 -7.95 -8.81
CA ALA A 166 -11.63 -8.22 -10.19
C ALA A 166 -10.63 -7.73 -11.26
N ARG A 167 -9.76 -6.78 -10.91
CA ARG A 167 -8.72 -6.21 -11.81
C ARG A 167 -7.33 -6.78 -11.53
N ALA A 168 -7.20 -7.56 -10.47
CA ALA A 168 -5.96 -8.16 -10.04
C ALA A 168 -5.85 -9.61 -10.52
#